data_AF-A0A7X7HYB6-F1
#
_entry.id   AF-A0A7X7HYB6-F1
#
_cell.length_a   1.000
_cell.length_b   1.000
_cell.length_c   1.000
_cell.angle_alpha   90.00
_cell.angle_beta   90.00
_cell.angle_gamma   90.00
#
_symmetry.space_group_name_H-M   'P 1'
#
loop_
_entity.id
_entity.type
_entity.pdbx_description
1 polymer ?
#
loop_
_entity_poly.entity_id
_entity_poly.type
_entity_poly.pdbx_seq_one_letter_code
_entity_poly.pdbx_strand_id
1 'polypeptide(L)'
;NTVSVLLAIPIGKLSDRIGREKLIILGFLVYAIVYYFFGKFNSINVFIFLFMLYGLYSALTDGSQKAMISDIVSKDLKGTGFGIYHAVLGITLLPASLIAGLLYDRVNSNAPFYFGSVMALIATILMIIFTILDKRKREIKINVA
;
A
#
# COMPACT_ATOMS: atom_id res chain seq x y z
N ASN A 1 -7.78 7.77 -10.59
CA ASN A 1 -8.13 8.85 -9.63
C ASN A 1 -7.30 10.08 -9.98
N THR A 2 -7.92 11.22 -10.26
CA THR A 2 -7.23 12.46 -10.66
C THR A 2 -6.25 12.97 -9.60
N VAL A 3 -6.60 12.84 -8.31
CA VAL A 3 -5.71 13.23 -7.20
C VAL A 3 -4.41 12.43 -7.25
N SER A 4 -4.48 11.12 -7.54
CA SER A 4 -3.29 10.28 -7.65
C SER A 4 -2.36 10.76 -8.76
N VAL A 5 -2.91 11.05 -9.95
CA VAL A 5 -2.13 11.54 -11.10
C VAL A 5 -1.48 12.89 -10.81
N LEU A 6 -2.20 13.83 -10.18
CA LEU A 6 -1.67 15.14 -9.82
C LEU A 6 -0.56 15.06 -8.76
N LEU A 7 -0.71 14.14 -7.80
CA LEU A 7 0.24 13.99 -6.69
C LEU A 7 1.40 13.04 -7.00
N ALA A 8 1.35 12.25 -8.08
CA ALA A 8 2.37 11.24 -8.40
C ALA A 8 3.77 11.84 -8.50
N ILE A 9 3.94 12.98 -9.19
CA ILE A 9 5.24 13.65 -9.36
C ILE A 9 5.78 14.22 -8.03
N PRO A 10 5.04 15.06 -7.28
CA PRO A 10 5.56 15.61 -6.03
C PRO A 10 5.81 14.52 -4.98
N ILE A 11 4.95 13.51 -4.90
CA ILE A 11 5.14 12.39 -3.96
C ILE A 11 6.31 11.51 -4.38
N GLY A 12 6.52 11.28 -5.69
CA GLY A 12 7.73 10.60 -6.18
C GLY A 12 9.01 11.29 -5.73
N LYS A 13 9.09 12.62 -5.92
CA LYS A 13 10.23 13.42 -5.44
C LYS A 13 10.40 13.36 -3.91
N LEU A 14 9.29 13.35 -3.17
CA LEU A 14 9.33 13.19 -1.72
C LEU A 14 9.84 11.81 -1.32
N SER A 15 9.41 10.76 -2.03
CA SER A 15 9.82 9.35 -1.81
C SER A 15 11.32 9.20 -1.85
N ASP A 16 11.95 9.81 -2.86
CA ASP A 16 13.40 9.80 -3.03
C ASP A 16 14.15 10.54 -1.89
N ARG A 17 13.50 11.51 -1.23
CA ARG A 17 14.11 12.31 -0.16
C ARG A 17 13.96 11.70 1.23
N ILE A 18 12.77 11.19 1.59
CA ILE A 18 12.49 10.73 2.96
C ILE A 18 12.59 9.21 3.15
N GLY A 19 12.68 8.47 2.04
CA GLY A 19 12.73 7.01 2.01
C GLY A 19 11.40 6.42 1.54
N ARG A 20 11.51 5.43 0.65
CA ARG A 20 10.38 4.78 -0.02
C ARG A 20 9.51 4.03 0.98
N GLU A 21 10.14 3.41 1.97
CA GLU A 21 9.48 2.63 3.01
C GLU A 21 8.53 3.48 3.86
N LYS A 22 8.96 4.70 4.24
CA LYS A 22 8.14 5.61 5.06
C LYS A 22 6.88 6.04 4.33
N LEU A 23 6.97 6.31 3.03
CA LEU A 23 5.80 6.67 2.23
C LEU A 23 4.85 5.50 2.03
N ILE A 24 5.35 4.28 1.87
CA ILE A 24 4.51 3.08 1.79
C ILE A 24 3.76 2.87 3.10
N ILE A 25 4.44 3.02 4.25
CA ILE A 25 3.81 2.96 5.59
C ILE A 25 2.72 4.01 5.73
N LEU A 26 3.01 5.27 5.36
CA LEU A 26 2.01 6.35 5.41
C LEU A 26 0.83 6.07 4.49
N GLY A 27 1.08 5.55 3.29
CA GLY A 27 0.05 5.17 2.34
C GLY A 27 -0.88 4.10 2.91
N PHE A 28 -0.33 3.02 3.49
CA PHE A 28 -1.15 1.97 4.11
C PHE A 28 -1.95 2.46 5.32
N LEU A 29 -1.42 3.40 6.11
CA LEU A 29 -2.18 4.05 7.18
C LEU A 29 -3.36 4.88 6.64
N VAL A 30 -3.13 5.68 5.60
CA VAL A 30 -4.19 6.44 4.93
C VAL A 30 -5.25 5.48 4.38
N TYR A 31 -4.83 4.38 3.76
CA TYR A 31 -5.72 3.34 3.23
C TYR A 31 -6.58 2.70 4.31
N ALA A 32 -5.99 2.36 5.46
CA ALA A 32 -6.71 1.81 6.60
C ALA A 32 -7.81 2.77 7.08
N ILE A 33 -7.47 4.05 7.26
CA ILE A 33 -8.42 5.09 7.67
C ILE A 33 -9.54 5.23 6.64
N VAL A 34 -9.21 5.29 5.36
CA VAL A 34 -10.18 5.41 4.26
C VAL A 34 -11.17 4.24 4.26
N TYR A 35 -10.66 3.01 4.35
CA TYR A 35 -11.50 1.80 4.34
C TYR A 35 -12.36 1.69 5.58
N TYR A 36 -11.84 2.04 6.76
CA TYR A 36 -12.65 2.11 7.97
C TYR A 36 -13.85 3.05 7.80
N PHE A 37 -13.61 4.25 7.27
CA PHE A 37 -14.67 5.24 7.09
C PHE A 37 -15.64 4.91 5.96
N PHE A 38 -15.21 4.19 4.92
CA PHE A 38 -16.12 3.64 3.91
C PHE A 38 -17.14 2.67 4.52
N GLY A 39 -16.73 1.83 5.47
CA GLY A 39 -17.64 0.92 6.16
C GLY A 39 -18.49 1.61 7.25
N LYS A 40 -18.07 2.76 7.75
CA LYS A 40 -18.73 3.45 8.87
C LYS A 40 -19.85 4.38 8.44
N PHE A 41 -19.67 5.09 7.32
CA PHE A 41 -20.58 6.14 6.88
C PHE A 41 -21.33 5.73 5.60
N ASN A 42 -22.57 6.19 5.48
CA ASN A 42 -23.38 6.01 4.28
C ASN A 42 -23.83 7.38 3.74
N SER A 43 -22.85 8.21 3.34
CA SER A 43 -23.08 9.58 2.86
C SER A 43 -22.20 9.85 1.65
N ILE A 44 -22.83 10.35 0.57
CA ILE A 44 -22.14 10.67 -0.68
C ILE A 44 -21.03 11.71 -0.49
N ASN A 45 -21.26 12.71 0.36
CA ASN A 45 -20.29 13.76 0.64
C ASN A 45 -19.04 13.18 1.32
N VAL A 46 -19.24 12.24 2.26
CA VAL A 46 -18.14 11.53 2.91
C VAL A 46 -17.40 10.68 1.89
N PHE A 47 -18.10 9.97 1.01
CA PHE A 47 -17.44 9.14 -0.01
C PHE A 47 -16.60 9.95 -0.98
N ILE A 48 -17.06 11.12 -1.44
CA ILE A 48 -16.26 12.01 -2.30
C ILE A 48 -14.95 12.38 -1.60
N PHE A 49 -15.01 12.75 -0.32
CA PHE A 49 -13.82 13.07 0.46
C PHE A 49 -12.89 11.86 0.62
N LEU A 50 -13.44 10.69 0.95
CA LEU A 50 -12.68 9.45 1.08
C LEU A 50 -12.03 9.02 -0.24
N PHE A 51 -12.68 9.27 -1.39
CA PHE A 51 -12.07 9.04 -2.71
C PHE A 51 -10.89 9.96 -2.97
N MET A 52 -10.91 11.22 -2.50
CA MET A 52 -9.74 12.09 -2.59
C MET A 52 -8.57 11.53 -1.75
N LEU A 53 -8.85 11.07 -0.53
CA LEU A 53 -7.85 10.42 0.32
C LEU A 53 -7.35 9.08 -0.25
N TYR A 54 -8.21 8.32 -0.91
CA TYR A 54 -7.82 7.12 -1.65
C TYR A 54 -6.83 7.46 -2.77
N GLY A 55 -7.04 8.60 -3.45
CA GLY A 55 -6.09 9.11 -4.45
C GLY A 55 -4.74 9.45 -3.85
N LEU A 56 -4.71 10.05 -2.66
CA LEU A 56 -3.48 10.27 -1.90
C LEU A 56 -2.79 8.95 -1.54
N TYR A 57 -3.51 7.96 -1.04
CA TYR A 57 -2.99 6.60 -0.82
C TYR A 57 -2.31 6.04 -2.07
N SER A 58 -3.01 6.02 -3.21
CA SER A 58 -2.47 5.48 -4.47
C SER A 58 -1.19 6.21 -4.90
N ALA A 59 -1.14 7.54 -4.76
CA ALA A 59 0.08 8.29 -5.07
C ALA A 59 1.25 7.97 -4.11
N LEU A 60 0.96 7.76 -2.83
CA LEU A 60 1.96 7.36 -1.82
C LEU A 60 2.54 5.97 -2.10
N THR A 61 1.71 5.01 -2.51
CA THR A 61 2.11 3.60 -2.62
C THR A 61 2.55 3.18 -4.01
N ASP A 62 1.81 3.53 -5.06
CA ASP A 62 1.98 2.89 -6.38
C ASP A 62 3.34 3.22 -6.99
N GLY A 63 3.79 4.47 -6.84
CA GLY A 63 5.13 4.90 -7.24
C GLY A 63 6.20 4.33 -6.32
N SER A 64 6.05 4.53 -5.01
CA SER A 64 7.07 4.17 -4.01
C SER A 64 7.36 2.66 -3.97
N GLN A 65 6.35 1.79 -4.12
CA GLN A 65 6.53 0.33 -4.16
C GLN A 65 7.31 -0.10 -5.40
N LYS A 66 6.93 0.38 -6.59
CA LYS A 66 7.63 0.06 -7.84
C LYS A 66 9.07 0.54 -7.82
N ALA A 67 9.27 1.73 -7.28
CA ALA A 67 10.58 2.31 -7.10
C ALA A 67 11.41 1.43 -6.15
N MET A 68 10.89 1.06 -4.97
CA MET A 68 11.57 0.18 -4.02
C MET A 68 11.94 -1.19 -4.63
N ILE A 69 11.06 -1.79 -5.44
CA ILE A 69 11.37 -3.03 -6.17
C ILE A 69 12.56 -2.81 -7.11
N SER A 70 12.57 -1.70 -7.85
CA SER A 70 13.67 -1.35 -8.75
C SER A 70 15.00 -1.10 -8.02
N ASP A 71 15.00 -0.75 -6.73
CA ASP A 71 16.22 -0.54 -5.95
C ASP A 71 16.79 -1.84 -5.39
N ILE A 72 15.91 -2.79 -5.03
CA ILE A 72 16.31 -4.06 -4.41
C ILE A 72 16.70 -5.10 -5.47
N VAL A 73 16.15 -5.00 -6.69
CA VAL A 73 16.38 -5.95 -7.77
C VAL A 73 17.55 -5.51 -8.66
N SER A 74 18.46 -6.44 -8.94
CA SER A 74 19.58 -6.24 -9.88
C SER A 74 19.10 -5.73 -11.24
N LYS A 75 19.91 -4.91 -11.90
CA LYS A 75 19.55 -4.25 -13.16
C LYS A 75 19.04 -5.23 -14.24
N ASP A 76 19.68 -6.39 -14.35
CA ASP A 76 19.34 -7.42 -15.36
C ASP A 76 18.10 -8.24 -15.01
N LEU A 77 17.63 -8.17 -13.75
CA LEU A 77 16.50 -8.94 -13.23
C LEU A 77 15.25 -8.09 -12.99
N LYS A 78 15.26 -6.79 -13.33
CA LYS A 78 14.12 -5.89 -13.07
C LYS A 78 12.82 -6.39 -13.69
N GLY A 79 12.87 -6.93 -14.91
CA GLY A 79 11.71 -7.53 -15.56
C GLY A 79 11.11 -8.68 -14.74
N THR A 80 11.95 -9.60 -14.24
CA THR A 80 11.54 -10.69 -13.36
C THR A 80 11.00 -10.18 -12.03
N GLY A 81 11.64 -9.16 -11.43
CA GLY A 81 11.19 -8.54 -10.18
C GLY A 81 9.77 -7.96 -10.30
N PHE A 82 9.51 -7.20 -11.37
CA PHE A 82 8.15 -6.70 -11.64
C PHE A 82 7.18 -7.81 -12.03
N GLY A 83 7.64 -8.85 -12.73
CA GLY A 83 6.84 -10.03 -13.05
C GLY A 83 6.34 -10.74 -11.79
N ILE A 84 7.22 -11.01 -10.83
CA ILE A 84 6.86 -11.62 -9.54
C ILE A 84 5.90 -10.72 -8.76
N TYR A 85 6.18 -9.41 -8.68
CA TYR A 85 5.31 -8.46 -8.01
C TYR A 85 3.88 -8.49 -8.57
N HIS A 86 3.73 -8.42 -9.90
CA HIS A 86 2.41 -8.45 -10.54
C HIS A 86 1.75 -9.83 -10.48
N ALA A 87 2.53 -10.92 -10.52
CA ALA A 87 1.99 -12.27 -10.34
C ALA A 87 1.40 -12.46 -8.94
N VAL A 88 2.10 -12.02 -7.88
CA VAL A 88 1.59 -12.06 -6.51
C VAL A 88 0.33 -11.21 -6.36
N LEU A 89 0.31 -10.01 -6.93
CA LEU A 89 -0.90 -9.16 -6.93
C LEU A 89 -2.08 -9.85 -7.63
N GLY A 90 -1.85 -10.46 -8.80
CA GLY A 90 -2.89 -11.18 -9.53
C GLY A 90 -3.43 -12.39 -8.77
N ILE A 91 -2.54 -13.22 -8.22
CA ILE A 91 -2.92 -14.42 -7.45
C ILE A 91 -3.68 -14.05 -6.19
N THR A 92 -3.30 -12.98 -5.49
CA THR A 92 -3.98 -12.53 -4.26
C THR A 92 -5.31 -11.84 -4.53
N LEU A 93 -5.53 -11.29 -5.73
CA LEU A 93 -6.79 -10.61 -6.08
C LEU A 93 -8.00 -11.57 -6.13
N LEU A 94 -7.80 -12.81 -6.59
CA LEU A 94 -8.86 -13.83 -6.64
C LEU A 94 -9.44 -14.17 -5.26
N PRO A 95 -8.65 -14.63 -4.27
CA PRO A 95 -9.18 -14.90 -2.93
C PRO A 95 -9.66 -13.63 -2.24
N ALA A 96 -9.02 -12.46 -2.46
CA ALA A 96 -9.49 -11.20 -1.90
C ALA A 96 -10.92 -10.86 -2.37
N SER A 97 -11.20 -11.04 -3.67
CA SER A 97 -12.52 -10.80 -4.24
C SER A 97 -13.57 -11.79 -3.71
N LEU A 98 -13.21 -13.07 -3.58
CA LEU A 98 -14.08 -14.09 -3.01
C LEU A 98 -14.41 -13.80 -1.54
N ILE A 99 -13.41 -13.47 -0.72
CA ILE A 99 -13.59 -13.11 0.70
C ILE A 99 -14.48 -11.87 0.81
N ALA A 100 -14.22 -10.84 0.01
CA ALA A 100 -15.04 -9.62 0.00
C ALA A 100 -16.50 -9.90 -0.35
N GLY A 101 -16.76 -10.71 -1.39
CA GLY A 101 -18.13 -11.11 -1.76
C GLY A 101 -18.83 -11.89 -0.64
N LEU A 102 -18.15 -12.89 -0.07
CA LEU A 102 -18.71 -13.68 1.04
C LEU A 102 -19.01 -12.83 2.28
N LEU A 103 -18.14 -11.86 2.61
CA LEU A 103 -18.38 -10.91 3.70
C LEU A 103 -19.58 -10.00 3.40
N TYR A 104 -19.71 -9.53 2.17
CA TYR A 104 -20.83 -8.70 1.74
C TYR A 104 -22.17 -9.46 1.89
N ASP A 105 -22.23 -10.68 1.35
CA ASP A 105 -23.46 -11.48 1.28
C ASP A 105 -23.87 -12.05 2.64
N ARG A 106 -22.91 -12.51 3.45
CA ARG A 106 -23.19 -13.25 4.69
C ARG A 106 -23.11 -12.42 5.97
N VAL A 107 -22.43 -11.27 5.95
CA VAL A 107 -22.25 -10.43 7.14
C VAL A 107 -22.99 -9.11 6.99
N ASN A 108 -22.60 -8.28 6.02
CA ASN A 108 -23.29 -7.06 5.56
C ASN A 108 -22.40 -6.30 4.57
N SER A 109 -22.97 -5.26 3.95
CA SER A 109 -22.28 -4.38 2.99
C SER A 109 -21.06 -3.64 3.56
N ASN A 110 -20.96 -3.47 4.88
CA ASN A 110 -19.85 -2.75 5.51
C ASN A 110 -18.65 -3.65 5.81
N ALA A 111 -18.86 -4.96 5.96
CA ALA A 111 -17.84 -5.92 6.38
C ALA A 111 -16.60 -5.99 5.47
N PRO A 112 -16.71 -5.94 4.13
CA PRO A 112 -15.54 -5.95 3.25
C PRO A 112 -14.62 -4.74 3.47
N PHE A 113 -15.19 -3.59 3.79
CA PHE A 113 -14.43 -2.36 4.05
C PHE A 113 -13.63 -2.47 5.36
N TYR A 114 -14.26 -2.98 6.43
CA TYR A 114 -13.53 -3.23 7.68
C TYR A 114 -12.45 -4.30 7.52
N PHE A 115 -12.70 -5.35 6.75
CA PHE A 115 -11.69 -6.34 6.43
C PHE A 115 -10.49 -5.71 5.71
N GLY A 116 -10.75 -4.88 4.68
CA GLY A 116 -9.69 -4.14 3.99
C GLY A 116 -8.91 -3.20 4.92
N SER A 117 -9.60 -2.53 5.84
CA SER A 117 -8.95 -1.70 6.87
C SER A 117 -8.01 -2.51 7.76
N VAL A 118 -8.41 -3.70 8.22
CA VAL A 118 -7.56 -4.56 9.05
C VAL A 118 -6.36 -5.08 8.24
N MET A 119 -6.57 -5.51 7.00
CA MET A 119 -5.48 -5.93 6.12
C MET A 119 -4.47 -4.79 5.85
N ALA A 120 -4.94 -3.56 5.70
CA ALA A 120 -4.10 -2.38 5.56
C ALA A 120 -3.24 -2.12 6.80
N LEU A 121 -3.80 -2.29 8.00
CA LEU A 121 -3.04 -2.19 9.25
C LEU A 121 -1.99 -3.31 9.37
N ILE A 122 -2.33 -4.54 9.00
CA ILE A 122 -1.37 -5.65 8.97
C ILE A 122 -0.24 -5.34 7.98
N ALA A 123 -0.55 -4.88 6.77
CA ALA A 123 0.46 -4.47 5.80
C ALA A 123 1.36 -3.33 6.32
N THR A 124 0.79 -2.37 7.05
CA THR A 124 1.53 -1.31 7.73
C THR A 124 2.53 -1.89 8.73
N ILE A 125 2.09 -2.79 9.61
CA ILE A 125 2.93 -3.42 10.64
C ILE A 125 4.05 -4.23 9.98
N LEU A 126 3.72 -5.05 8.97
CA LEU A 126 4.70 -5.83 8.23
C LEU A 126 5.75 -4.95 7.55
N MET A 127 5.33 -3.81 6.99
CA MET A 127 6.25 -2.85 6.37
C MET A 127 7.15 -2.16 7.40
N ILE A 128 6.64 -1.84 8.58
CA ILE A 128 7.44 -1.32 9.70
C ILE A 128 8.49 -2.36 10.12
N ILE A 129 8.08 -3.61 10.33
CA ILE A 129 8.98 -4.71 10.69
C ILE A 129 10.07 -4.87 9.63
N PHE A 130 9.69 -4.91 8.35
CA PHE A 130 10.64 -4.97 7.23
C PHE A 130 11.66 -3.83 7.29
N THR A 131 11.19 -2.60 7.50
CA THR A 131 12.04 -1.41 7.56
C THR A 131 13.03 -1.45 8.72
N ILE A 132 12.61 -1.94 9.89
CA ILE A 132 13.48 -2.09 11.06
C ILE A 132 14.53 -3.17 10.81
N LEU A 133 14.13 -4.29 10.23
CA LEU A 133 15.03 -5.40 9.93
C LEU A 133 16.08 -5.03 8.86
N ASP A 134 15.68 -4.29 7.82
CA ASP A 134 16.61 -3.86 6.78
C ASP A 134 17.66 -2.88 7.32
N LYS A 135 17.24 -1.90 8.13
CA LYS A 135 18.17 -0.99 8.82
C LYS A 135 19.19 -1.75 9.67
N ARG A 136 18.73 -2.71 10.47
CA ARG A 136 19.61 -3.53 11.32
C ARG A 136 20.62 -4.33 10.51
N LYS A 137 20.23 -4.88 9.35
CA LYS A 137 21.17 -5.59 8.45
C LYS A 137 22.23 -4.67 7.88
N ARG A 138 21.88 -3.42 7.53
CA ARG A 138 22.83 -2.43 7.02
C ARG A 138 23.83 -2.00 8.09
N GLU A 139 23.38 -1.77 9.32
CA GLU A 139 24.25 -1.43 10.47
C GLU A 139 25.27 -2.54 10.78
N ILE A 140 24.84 -3.80 10.78
CA ILE A 140 25.75 -4.95 11.01
C ILE A 140 26.82 -5.03 9.92
N LYS A 141 26.47 -4.84 8.65
CA LYS A 141 27.44 -4.85 7.54
C LYS A 141 28.49 -3.75 7.67
N ILE A 142 28.11 -2.57 8.15
CA ILE A 142 29.04 -1.45 8.35
C ILE A 142 30.00 -1.72 9.50
N ASN A 143 29.54 -2.35 10.59
CA ASN A 143 30.40 -2.64 11.75
C ASN A 143 31.36 -3.80 11.55
N VAL A 144 31.16 -4.63 10.51
CA VAL A 144 31.99 -5.81 10.20
C VAL A 144 32.94 -5.56 9.02
N ALA A 145 32.74 -4.47 8.27
CA ALA A 145 33.59 -4.02 7.17
C ALA A 145 34.67 -3.04 7.67
#